data_AF-A0A1W6F5R0-F1
#
_entry.id   AF-A0A1W6F5R0-F1
#
_cell.length_a   1.000
_cell.length_b   1.000
_cell.length_c   1.000
_cell.angle_alpha   90.00
_cell.angle_beta   90.00
_cell.angle_gamma   90.00
#
_symmetry.space_group_name_H-M   'P 1'
#
loop_
_entity.id
_entity.type
_entity.pdbx_description
1 polymer ?
#
loop_
_entity_poly.entity_id
_entity_poly.type
_entity_poly.pdbx_seq_one_letter_code
_entity_poly.pdbx_strand_id
1 'polypeptide(L)'
;MEEYPIIELSHLLPAAQGLARLPADERIQRLRADRWIGYPRAVEALNRLETLYAWPNKQRMPNLLLVGPTNNGKSMIVEKFRRTHLASADADQEHIPVLVVQMPSEPSVIRFYVALLAAMGAPLRPRPRLPEMEQLALALLRKVGVRILVIDELHNVLAGNSVNRREFLNLLRFLGNELRIPLVGVGTRDAYLAIRSDDQLENRFEPMMLPLWEANDDCCSLLASFAASLPLRRPSSIATLDMARYLLTRSEGTIGELAHLLMAAAIVAVESCEEAINHRTLSMADYTGPSERRRQFERELM
;
A
#
# COMPACT_ATOMS: atom_id res chain seq x y z
N MET A 1 26.34 -39.43 -9.07
CA MET A 1 24.98 -38.94 -8.77
C MET A 1 25.11 -38.18 -7.46
N GLU A 2 25.22 -36.86 -7.53
CA GLU A 2 25.23 -36.04 -6.32
C GLU A 2 23.81 -36.07 -5.75
N GLU A 3 23.65 -36.69 -4.58
CA GLU A 3 22.45 -36.61 -3.77
C GLU A 3 22.30 -35.15 -3.33
N TYR A 4 21.49 -34.37 -4.05
CA TYR A 4 21.05 -33.08 -3.55
C TYR A 4 20.27 -33.34 -2.25
N PRO A 5 20.66 -32.74 -1.12
CA PRO A 5 19.94 -32.93 0.13
C PRO A 5 18.47 -32.54 -0.09
N ILE A 6 17.55 -33.43 0.31
CA ILE A 6 16.12 -33.17 0.24
C ILE A 6 15.81 -32.10 1.29
N ILE A 7 15.78 -30.83 0.85
CA ILE A 7 15.39 -29.72 1.72
C ILE A 7 13.88 -29.77 1.86
N GLU A 8 13.39 -30.11 3.06
CA GLU A 8 11.97 -30.03 3.39
C GLU A 8 11.57 -28.55 3.52
N LEU A 9 10.64 -28.10 2.68
CA LEU A 9 10.19 -26.70 2.60
C LEU A 9 8.68 -26.57 2.82
N SER A 10 8.08 -27.54 3.52
CA SER A 10 6.64 -27.62 3.82
C SER A 10 6.14 -26.44 4.67
N HIS A 11 7.03 -25.78 5.42
CA HIS A 11 6.74 -24.57 6.18
C HIS A 11 6.61 -23.30 5.33
N LEU A 12 7.01 -23.35 4.05
CA LEU A 12 6.95 -22.21 3.14
C LEU A 12 5.72 -22.26 2.24
N LEU A 13 5.22 -21.08 1.87
CA LEU A 13 4.23 -20.93 0.80
C LEU A 13 4.79 -21.47 -0.52
N PRO A 14 3.95 -22.04 -1.42
CA PRO A 14 4.42 -22.62 -2.69
C PRO A 14 5.30 -21.67 -3.52
N ALA A 15 4.97 -20.37 -3.55
CA ALA A 15 5.75 -19.36 -4.24
C ALA A 15 7.15 -19.14 -3.63
N ALA A 16 7.30 -19.33 -2.31
CA ALA A 16 8.56 -19.18 -1.59
C ALA A 16 9.44 -20.44 -1.66
N GLN A 17 8.85 -21.63 -1.84
CA GLN A 17 9.60 -22.89 -1.98
C GLN A 17 10.54 -22.88 -3.18
N GLY A 18 10.06 -22.38 -4.34
CA GLY A 18 10.90 -22.24 -5.53
C GLY A 18 12.06 -21.28 -5.30
N LEU A 19 11.81 -20.18 -4.60
CA LEU A 19 12.85 -19.19 -4.27
C LEU A 19 13.89 -19.73 -3.28
N ALA A 20 13.48 -20.53 -2.29
CA ALA A 20 14.42 -21.08 -1.29
C ALA A 20 15.45 -22.06 -1.89
N ARG A 21 15.18 -22.61 -3.08
CA ARG A 21 16.09 -23.47 -3.84
C ARG A 21 17.12 -22.70 -4.68
N LEU A 22 16.94 -21.40 -4.88
CA LEU A 22 17.87 -20.57 -5.63
C LEU A 22 19.20 -20.38 -4.85
N PRO A 23 20.28 -19.99 -5.56
CA PRO A 23 21.52 -19.54 -4.93
C PRO A 23 21.30 -18.35 -3.98
N ALA A 24 22.23 -18.15 -3.05
CA ALA A 24 22.13 -17.12 -2.01
C ALA A 24 21.94 -15.70 -2.59
N ASP A 25 22.73 -15.32 -3.60
CA ASP A 25 22.68 -13.98 -4.20
C ASP A 25 21.32 -13.69 -4.84
N GLU A 26 20.77 -14.65 -5.59
CA GLU A 26 19.44 -14.55 -6.19
C GLU A 26 18.35 -14.47 -5.12
N ARG A 27 18.48 -15.25 -4.03
CA ARG A 27 17.55 -15.20 -2.90
C ARG A 27 17.56 -13.85 -2.21
N ILE A 28 18.74 -13.26 -1.98
CA ILE A 28 18.90 -11.94 -1.37
C ILE A 28 18.28 -10.86 -2.27
N GLN A 29 18.51 -10.92 -3.57
CA GLN A 29 17.88 -9.99 -4.51
C GLN A 29 16.35 -10.11 -4.47
N ARG A 30 15.82 -11.34 -4.42
CA ARG A 30 14.37 -11.58 -4.29
C ARG A 30 13.85 -11.14 -2.93
N LEU A 31 14.60 -11.33 -1.84
CA LEU A 31 14.27 -10.87 -0.48
C LEU A 31 14.02 -9.36 -0.43
N ARG A 32 14.75 -8.58 -1.23
CA ARG A 32 14.57 -7.13 -1.34
C ARG A 32 13.34 -6.68 -2.13
N ALA A 33 12.67 -7.59 -2.84
CA ALA A 33 11.45 -7.25 -3.57
C ALA A 33 10.22 -7.18 -2.66
N ASP A 34 9.31 -6.27 -2.98
CA ASP A 34 8.03 -6.11 -2.28
C ASP A 34 7.18 -7.39 -2.32
N ARG A 35 6.54 -7.69 -1.20
CA ARG A 35 5.65 -8.85 -1.04
C ARG A 35 4.30 -8.46 -0.50
N TRP A 36 3.28 -9.09 -1.07
CA TRP A 36 1.95 -9.08 -0.49
C TRP A 36 1.89 -10.03 0.70
N ILE A 37 1.42 -9.53 1.84
CA ILE A 37 1.10 -10.33 3.03
C ILE A 37 -0.39 -10.16 3.31
N GLY A 38 -1.15 -11.26 3.16
CA GLY A 38 -2.58 -11.26 3.42
C GLY A 38 -2.85 -11.44 4.91
N TYR A 39 -3.31 -10.38 5.58
CA TYR A 39 -3.79 -10.42 6.96
C TYR A 39 -5.27 -10.04 7.04
N PRO A 40 -6.01 -10.39 8.12
CA PRO A 40 -7.47 -10.25 8.15
C PRO A 40 -7.99 -8.87 7.73
N ARG A 41 -7.38 -7.79 8.24
CA ARG A 41 -7.75 -6.41 7.90
C ARG A 41 -7.41 -6.01 6.46
N ALA A 42 -6.29 -6.49 5.91
CA ALA A 42 -5.96 -6.28 4.50
C ALA A 42 -6.94 -7.02 3.57
N VAL A 43 -7.32 -8.25 3.93
CA VAL A 43 -8.32 -9.04 3.20
C VAL A 43 -9.69 -8.37 3.29
N GLU A 44 -10.09 -7.86 4.45
CA GLU A 44 -11.31 -7.07 4.61
C GLU A 44 -11.29 -5.83 3.69
N ALA A 45 -10.16 -5.12 3.61
CA ALA A 45 -10.03 -3.93 2.78
C ALA A 45 -10.14 -4.27 1.29
N LEU A 46 -9.49 -5.34 0.86
CA LEU A 46 -9.64 -5.86 -0.50
C LEU A 46 -11.09 -6.23 -0.80
N ASN A 47 -11.77 -6.98 0.09
CA ASN A 47 -13.16 -7.36 -0.10
C ASN A 47 -14.10 -6.15 -0.24
N ARG A 48 -13.85 -5.06 0.51
CA ARG A 48 -14.60 -3.80 0.33
C ARG A 48 -14.32 -3.15 -1.02
N LEU A 49 -13.07 -3.13 -1.48
CA LEU A 49 -12.70 -2.63 -2.81
C LEU A 49 -13.36 -3.46 -3.93
N GLU A 50 -13.36 -4.79 -3.82
CA GLU A 50 -14.06 -5.69 -4.73
C GLU A 50 -15.57 -5.43 -4.75
N THR A 51 -16.16 -5.21 -3.57
CA THR A 51 -17.58 -4.87 -3.44
C THR A 51 -17.91 -3.55 -4.14
N LEU A 52 -17.05 -2.54 -3.99
CA LEU A 52 -17.19 -1.27 -4.70
C LEU A 52 -17.02 -1.43 -6.21
N TYR A 53 -16.12 -2.29 -6.65
CA TYR A 53 -15.85 -2.53 -8.07
C TYR A 53 -17.03 -3.19 -8.77
N ALA A 54 -17.65 -4.16 -8.10
CA ALA A 54 -18.86 -4.83 -8.58
C ALA A 54 -20.14 -4.00 -8.36
N TRP A 55 -20.05 -2.83 -7.74
CA TRP A 55 -21.23 -2.05 -7.38
C TRP A 55 -21.94 -1.51 -8.62
N PRO A 56 -23.27 -1.67 -8.75
CA PRO A 56 -24.01 -1.13 -9.88
C PRO A 56 -24.04 0.40 -9.82
N ASN A 57 -24.00 1.03 -11.00
CA ASN A 57 -24.04 2.49 -11.10
C ASN A 57 -25.29 3.07 -10.43
N LYS A 58 -25.09 3.93 -9.43
CA LYS A 58 -26.11 4.72 -8.75
C LYS A 58 -25.82 6.20 -8.93
N GLN A 59 -26.84 7.04 -8.81
CA GLN A 59 -26.64 8.50 -8.79
C GLN A 59 -25.70 8.94 -7.66
N ARG A 60 -25.68 8.21 -6.56
CA ARG A 60 -24.79 8.42 -5.42
C ARG A 60 -24.00 7.14 -5.16
N MET A 61 -22.78 7.09 -5.67
CA MET A 61 -21.88 5.96 -5.43
C MET A 61 -21.34 5.98 -4.00
N PRO A 62 -21.22 4.81 -3.35
CA PRO A 62 -20.46 4.71 -2.11
C PRO A 62 -18.97 4.92 -2.39
N ASN A 63 -18.31 5.66 -1.50
CA ASN A 63 -16.86 5.89 -1.54
C ASN A 63 -16.22 5.23 -0.31
N LEU A 64 -14.94 4.89 -0.39
CA LEU A 64 -14.18 4.31 0.72
C LEU A 64 -13.03 5.23 1.10
N LEU A 65 -12.76 5.38 2.38
CA LEU A 65 -11.56 6.06 2.88
C LEU A 65 -10.73 5.08 3.72
N LEU A 66 -9.61 4.62 3.18
CA LEU A 66 -8.66 3.77 3.89
C LEU A 66 -7.73 4.65 4.74
N VAL A 67 -7.89 4.58 6.06
CA VAL A 67 -7.19 5.44 7.02
C VAL A 67 -6.23 4.60 7.85
N GLY A 68 -4.97 4.99 7.90
CA GLY A 68 -4.00 4.34 8.76
C GLY A 68 -2.68 5.11 8.85
N PRO A 69 -1.83 4.82 9.84
CA PRO A 69 -0.51 5.41 9.96
C PRO A 69 0.32 5.26 8.67
N THR A 70 1.29 6.15 8.49
CA THR A 70 2.29 6.00 7.42
C THR A 70 3.00 4.66 7.58
N ASN A 71 3.45 4.09 6.46
CA ASN A 71 4.11 2.78 6.44
C ASN A 71 3.27 1.59 6.98
N ASN A 72 1.93 1.71 7.01
CA ASN A 72 1.03 0.65 7.50
C ASN A 72 0.29 -0.13 6.40
N GLY A 73 0.95 -0.41 5.27
CA GLY A 73 0.42 -1.34 4.24
C GLY A 73 -0.71 -0.82 3.34
N LYS A 74 -1.13 0.45 3.48
CA LYS A 74 -2.20 1.08 2.69
C LYS A 74 -1.97 0.97 1.17
N SER A 75 -0.84 1.48 0.68
CA SER A 75 -0.51 1.46 -0.76
C SER A 75 -0.31 0.03 -1.27
N MET A 76 0.12 -0.91 -0.41
CA MET A 76 0.24 -2.33 -0.76
C MET A 76 -1.12 -2.99 -0.99
N ILE A 77 -2.15 -2.62 -0.21
CA ILE A 77 -3.55 -3.07 -0.42
C ILE A 77 -4.08 -2.55 -1.75
N VAL A 78 -3.89 -1.26 -2.04
CA VAL A 78 -4.30 -0.64 -3.31
C VAL A 78 -3.59 -1.31 -4.48
N GLU A 79 -2.28 -1.52 -4.37
CA GLU A 79 -1.48 -2.15 -5.41
C GLU A 79 -1.93 -3.59 -5.66
N LYS A 80 -2.20 -4.34 -4.60
CA LYS A 80 -2.73 -5.70 -4.71
C LYS A 80 -4.07 -5.72 -5.44
N PHE A 81 -4.98 -4.81 -5.10
CA PHE A 81 -6.27 -4.67 -5.77
C PHE A 81 -6.12 -4.29 -7.25
N ARG A 82 -5.24 -3.33 -7.56
CA ARG A 82 -4.91 -2.92 -8.93
C ARG A 82 -4.36 -4.09 -9.76
N ARG A 83 -3.48 -4.92 -9.19
CA ARG A 83 -2.92 -6.10 -9.86
C ARG A 83 -3.95 -7.21 -10.14
N THR A 84 -5.07 -7.25 -9.42
CA THR A 84 -6.18 -8.15 -9.73
C THR A 84 -7.02 -7.63 -10.90
N HIS A 85 -7.01 -6.32 -11.14
CA HIS A 85 -7.75 -5.63 -12.19
C HIS A 85 -6.80 -4.92 -13.17
N LEU A 86 -5.94 -5.70 -13.82
CA LEU A 86 -4.91 -5.15 -14.71
C LEU A 86 -5.53 -4.36 -15.86
N ALA A 87 -4.82 -3.30 -16.25
CA ALA A 87 -5.12 -2.63 -17.49
C ALA A 87 -4.91 -3.59 -18.66
N SER A 88 -5.85 -3.60 -19.60
CA SER A 88 -5.78 -4.38 -20.83
C SER A 88 -5.78 -3.43 -22.01
N ALA A 89 -4.92 -3.68 -22.99
CA ALA A 89 -4.98 -2.99 -24.27
C ALA A 89 -5.68 -3.91 -25.26
N ASP A 90 -6.87 -3.53 -25.71
CA ASP A 90 -7.47 -4.09 -26.92
C ASP A 90 -6.98 -3.29 -28.14
N ALA A 91 -7.13 -3.86 -29.34
CA ALA A 91 -6.59 -3.31 -30.59
C ALA A 91 -6.90 -1.82 -30.84
N ASP A 92 -8.01 -1.30 -30.29
CA ASP A 92 -8.45 0.08 -30.47
C ASP A 92 -8.52 0.91 -29.17
N GLN A 93 -8.27 0.31 -27.99
CA GLN A 93 -8.54 0.98 -26.71
C GLN A 93 -7.77 0.41 -25.51
N GLU A 94 -7.11 1.30 -24.77
CA GLU A 94 -6.65 0.99 -23.41
C GLU A 94 -7.83 0.99 -22.45
N HIS A 95 -7.95 -0.09 -21.68
CA HIS A 95 -8.95 -0.25 -20.63
C HIS A 95 -8.24 -0.27 -19.27
N ILE A 96 -8.51 0.74 -18.43
CA ILE A 96 -7.88 0.93 -17.12
C ILE A 96 -9.00 0.93 -16.07
N PRO A 97 -9.41 -0.25 -15.56
CA PRO A 97 -10.56 -0.35 -14.67
C PRO A 97 -10.33 0.31 -13.29
N VAL A 98 -9.08 0.34 -12.82
CA VAL A 98 -8.69 0.93 -11.53
C VAL A 98 -7.59 1.95 -11.79
N LEU A 99 -7.91 3.23 -11.67
CA LEU A 99 -6.93 4.32 -11.81
C LEU A 99 -6.44 4.75 -10.43
N VAL A 100 -5.13 4.70 -10.20
CA VAL A 100 -4.51 5.16 -8.96
C VAL A 100 -3.73 6.44 -9.24
N VAL A 101 -4.04 7.50 -8.49
CA VAL A 101 -3.39 8.80 -8.58
C VAL A 101 -2.86 9.17 -7.21
N GLN A 102 -1.60 9.58 -7.15
CA GLN A 102 -1.03 10.13 -5.92
C GLN A 102 -1.40 11.61 -5.79
N MET A 103 -1.90 11.99 -4.63
CA MET A 103 -2.23 13.37 -4.32
C MET A 103 -0.96 14.24 -4.33
N PRO A 104 -0.93 15.36 -5.10
CA PRO A 104 0.19 16.27 -5.09
C PRO A 104 0.46 16.83 -3.69
N SER A 105 1.69 17.28 -3.43
CA SER A 105 2.12 17.84 -2.12
C SER A 105 1.30 19.05 -1.66
N GLU A 106 0.59 19.70 -2.58
CA GLU A 106 -0.36 20.78 -2.32
C GLU A 106 -1.69 20.44 -3.00
N PRO A 107 -2.84 20.85 -2.45
CA PRO A 107 -4.17 20.61 -3.03
C PRO A 107 -4.47 21.51 -4.24
N SER A 108 -3.61 21.45 -5.26
CA SER A 108 -3.78 22.14 -6.52
C SER A 108 -4.60 21.29 -7.49
N VAL A 109 -5.76 21.81 -7.88
CA VAL A 109 -6.66 21.19 -8.88
C VAL A 109 -5.92 20.95 -10.20
N ILE A 110 -5.10 21.92 -10.65
CA ILE A 110 -4.30 21.78 -11.87
C ILE A 110 -3.31 20.61 -11.75
N ARG A 111 -2.52 20.55 -10.66
CA ARG A 111 -1.55 19.46 -10.47
C ARG A 111 -2.23 18.11 -10.36
N PHE A 112 -3.41 18.06 -9.75
CA PHE A 112 -4.20 16.83 -9.67
C PHE A 112 -4.66 16.36 -11.06
N TYR A 113 -5.20 17.24 -11.91
CA TYR A 113 -5.54 16.86 -13.27
C TYR A 113 -4.32 16.47 -14.11
N VAL A 114 -3.17 17.10 -13.91
CA VAL A 114 -1.91 16.65 -14.55
C VAL A 114 -1.58 15.22 -14.13
N ALA A 115 -1.64 14.92 -12.83
CA ALA A 115 -1.37 13.58 -12.32
C ALA A 115 -2.36 12.55 -12.84
N LEU A 116 -3.65 12.91 -12.94
CA LEU A 116 -4.71 12.05 -13.46
C LEU A 116 -4.50 11.73 -14.95
N LEU A 117 -4.20 12.75 -15.77
CA LEU A 117 -3.87 12.58 -17.18
C LEU A 117 -2.61 11.73 -17.38
N ALA A 118 -1.57 11.97 -16.58
CA ALA A 118 -0.34 11.18 -16.62
C ALA A 118 -0.57 9.71 -16.24
N ALA A 119 -1.42 9.44 -15.24
CA ALA A 119 -1.77 8.08 -14.82
C ALA A 119 -2.53 7.30 -15.90
N MET A 120 -3.20 7.98 -16.82
CA MET A 120 -3.85 7.39 -18.00
C MET A 120 -2.95 7.37 -19.26
N GLY A 121 -1.66 7.72 -19.15
CA GLY A 121 -0.75 7.77 -20.29
C GLY A 121 -1.03 8.90 -21.30
N ALA A 122 -1.85 9.90 -20.95
CA ALA A 122 -2.25 10.95 -21.86
C ALA A 122 -1.12 11.97 -22.11
N PRO A 123 -0.95 12.48 -23.35
CA PRO A 123 0.07 13.48 -23.63
C PRO A 123 -0.26 14.81 -22.93
N LEU A 124 0.70 15.30 -22.16
CA LEU A 124 0.59 16.58 -21.46
C LEU A 124 1.00 17.73 -22.38
N ARG A 125 0.07 18.65 -22.63
CA ARG A 125 0.39 19.89 -23.36
C ARG A 125 1.13 20.87 -22.46
N PRO A 126 2.02 21.72 -23.01
CA PRO A 126 2.60 22.82 -22.26
C PRO A 126 1.52 23.89 -21.97
N ARG A 127 1.37 24.29 -20.71
CA ARG A 127 0.40 25.30 -20.21
C ARG A 127 -1.07 25.04 -20.56
N PRO A 128 -1.62 23.87 -20.19
CA PRO A 128 -3.02 23.59 -20.45
C PRO A 128 -3.92 24.46 -19.57
N ARG A 129 -5.05 24.92 -20.11
CA ARG A 129 -6.05 25.68 -19.34
C ARG A 129 -6.89 24.70 -18.52
N LEU A 130 -7.24 25.07 -17.29
CA LEU A 130 -7.97 24.20 -16.37
C LEU A 130 -9.27 23.60 -16.97
N PRO A 131 -10.15 24.37 -17.66
CA PRO A 131 -11.37 23.81 -18.25
C PRO A 131 -11.08 22.76 -19.33
N GLU A 132 -10.03 22.97 -20.13
CA GLU A 132 -9.63 22.02 -21.19
C GLU A 132 -9.07 20.73 -20.57
N MET A 133 -8.30 20.85 -19.49
CA MET A 133 -7.79 19.70 -18.74
C MET A 133 -8.90 18.87 -18.12
N GLU A 134 -9.87 19.55 -17.50
CA GLU A 134 -11.01 18.90 -16.87
C GLU A 134 -11.83 18.12 -17.90
N GLN A 135 -12.19 18.75 -19.02
CA GLN A 135 -12.92 18.08 -20.10
C GLN A 135 -12.16 16.89 -20.66
N LEU A 136 -10.84 17.04 -20.90
CA LEU A 136 -10.00 15.96 -21.39
C LEU A 136 -9.91 14.81 -20.37
N ALA A 137 -9.69 15.12 -19.09
CA ALA A 137 -9.59 14.12 -18.03
C ALA A 137 -10.89 13.33 -17.91
N LEU A 138 -12.05 14.01 -17.86
CA LEU A 138 -13.36 13.35 -17.79
C LEU A 138 -13.65 12.49 -19.02
N ALA A 139 -13.30 12.99 -20.21
CA ALA A 139 -13.49 12.24 -21.46
C ALA A 139 -12.62 10.98 -21.48
N LEU A 140 -11.35 11.09 -21.05
CA LEU A 140 -10.44 9.95 -21.00
C LEU A 140 -10.81 8.94 -19.93
N LEU A 141 -11.19 9.38 -18.72
CA LEU A 141 -11.65 8.48 -17.65
C LEU A 141 -12.83 7.61 -18.12
N ARG A 142 -13.79 8.21 -18.84
CA ARG A 142 -14.92 7.48 -19.44
C ARG A 142 -14.46 6.58 -20.58
N LYS A 143 -13.57 7.07 -21.45
CA LYS A 143 -13.04 6.31 -22.59
C LYS A 143 -12.28 5.06 -22.11
N VAL A 144 -11.33 5.18 -21.19
CA VAL A 144 -10.55 4.03 -20.73
C VAL A 144 -11.34 3.12 -19.77
N GLY A 145 -12.61 3.43 -19.50
CA GLY A 145 -13.49 2.59 -18.69
C GLY A 145 -13.11 2.53 -17.22
N VAL A 146 -12.59 3.63 -16.65
CA VAL A 146 -12.29 3.68 -15.21
C VAL A 146 -13.56 3.39 -14.41
N ARG A 147 -13.48 2.37 -13.56
CA ARG A 147 -14.56 1.98 -12.65
C ARG A 147 -14.31 2.39 -11.22
N ILE A 148 -13.05 2.55 -10.81
CA ILE A 148 -12.67 3.07 -9.50
C ILE A 148 -11.53 4.07 -9.67
N LEU A 149 -11.65 5.23 -9.01
CA LEU A 149 -10.57 6.20 -8.88
C LEU A 149 -10.02 6.17 -7.45
N VAL A 150 -8.77 5.73 -7.30
CA VAL A 150 -8.04 5.74 -6.04
C VAL A 150 -7.15 6.98 -5.96
N ILE A 151 -7.24 7.69 -4.84
CA ILE A 151 -6.45 8.88 -4.53
C ILE A 151 -5.58 8.55 -3.32
N ASP A 152 -4.31 8.24 -3.55
CA ASP A 152 -3.34 7.96 -2.49
C ASP A 152 -2.77 9.27 -1.90
N GLU A 153 -2.30 9.22 -0.66
CA GLU A 153 -1.78 10.39 0.07
C GLU A 153 -2.80 11.54 0.22
N LEU A 154 -4.11 11.23 0.32
CA LEU A 154 -5.19 12.21 0.37
C LEU A 154 -5.07 13.22 1.52
N HIS A 155 -4.28 12.91 2.55
CA HIS A 155 -4.01 13.81 3.66
C HIS A 155 -3.24 15.08 3.23
N ASN A 156 -2.58 15.08 2.06
CA ASN A 156 -1.97 16.27 1.47
C ASN A 156 -2.99 17.39 1.18
N VAL A 157 -4.29 17.09 1.21
CA VAL A 157 -5.36 18.09 1.18
C VAL A 157 -5.25 19.11 2.33
N LEU A 158 -4.72 18.71 3.48
CA LEU A 158 -4.51 19.62 4.62
C LEU A 158 -3.25 20.49 4.50
N ALA A 159 -2.33 20.20 3.58
CA ALA A 159 -1.10 20.99 3.40
C ALA A 159 -1.36 22.37 2.77
N GLY A 160 -2.50 22.54 2.08
CA GLY A 160 -2.88 23.81 1.47
C GLY A 160 -3.58 24.76 2.43
N ASN A 161 -3.67 26.03 2.02
CA ASN A 161 -4.50 27.02 2.70
C ASN A 161 -6.00 26.64 2.66
N SER A 162 -6.82 27.36 3.43
CA SER A 162 -8.26 27.09 3.55
C SER A 162 -9.02 27.20 2.22
N VAL A 163 -8.56 28.03 1.29
CA VAL A 163 -9.17 28.22 -0.03
C VAL A 163 -8.88 27.00 -0.92
N ASN A 164 -7.61 26.64 -1.10
CA ASN A 164 -7.19 25.50 -1.93
C ASN A 164 -7.80 24.19 -1.41
N ARG A 165 -7.87 24.02 -0.08
CA ARG A 165 -8.52 22.86 0.54
C ARG A 165 -10.00 22.77 0.13
N ARG A 166 -10.75 23.87 0.22
CA ARG A 166 -12.18 23.91 -0.18
C ARG A 166 -12.33 23.66 -1.68
N GLU A 167 -11.48 24.25 -2.51
CA GLU A 167 -11.49 24.01 -3.96
C GLU A 167 -11.27 22.53 -4.28
N PHE A 168 -10.35 21.87 -3.59
CA PHE A 168 -10.09 20.46 -3.81
C PHE A 168 -11.23 19.55 -3.31
N LEU A 169 -11.83 19.84 -2.16
CA LEU A 169 -13.01 19.09 -1.69
C LEU A 169 -14.20 19.27 -2.66
N ASN A 170 -14.37 20.47 -3.22
CA ASN A 170 -15.35 20.73 -4.27
C ASN A 170 -15.05 19.90 -5.53
N LEU A 171 -13.78 19.77 -5.93
CA LEU A 171 -13.36 18.91 -7.03
C LEU A 171 -13.72 17.45 -6.77
N LEU A 172 -13.44 16.90 -5.58
CA LEU A 172 -13.81 15.52 -5.25
C LEU A 172 -15.32 15.29 -5.35
N ARG A 173 -16.11 16.24 -4.87
CA ARG A 173 -17.59 16.19 -5.00
C ARG A 173 -18.01 16.20 -6.47
N PHE A 174 -17.41 17.08 -7.26
CA PHE A 174 -17.68 17.19 -8.69
C PHE A 174 -17.35 15.89 -9.42
N LEU A 175 -16.14 15.33 -9.24
CA LEU A 175 -15.72 14.07 -9.86
C LEU A 175 -16.65 12.92 -9.49
N GLY A 176 -17.03 12.80 -8.22
CA GLY A 176 -17.96 11.76 -7.77
C GLY A 176 -19.35 11.86 -8.41
N ASN A 177 -19.85 13.07 -8.65
CA ASN A 177 -21.14 13.30 -9.30
C ASN A 177 -21.09 13.07 -10.83
N GLU A 178 -20.02 13.54 -11.47
CA GLU A 178 -19.87 13.53 -12.93
C GLU A 178 -19.48 12.15 -13.49
N LEU A 179 -18.60 11.44 -12.79
CA LEU A 179 -18.11 10.14 -13.23
C LEU A 179 -19.07 9.01 -12.81
N ARG A 180 -19.78 9.19 -11.69
CA ARG A 180 -20.63 8.15 -11.07
C ARG A 180 -19.87 6.84 -10.85
N ILE A 181 -18.62 6.96 -10.43
CA ILE A 181 -17.76 5.84 -10.01
C ILE A 181 -17.39 6.01 -8.53
N PRO A 182 -17.10 4.92 -7.80
CA PRO A 182 -16.54 5.00 -6.47
C PRO A 182 -15.20 5.74 -6.45
N LEU A 183 -15.07 6.65 -5.49
CA LEU A 183 -13.79 7.25 -5.13
C LEU A 183 -13.24 6.51 -3.91
N VAL A 184 -11.95 6.16 -3.96
CA VAL A 184 -11.25 5.55 -2.84
C VAL A 184 -10.16 6.51 -2.38
N GLY A 185 -10.32 7.11 -1.22
CA GLY A 185 -9.28 7.92 -0.59
C GLY A 185 -8.36 7.03 0.23
N VAL A 186 -7.07 7.28 0.20
CA VAL A 186 -6.09 6.58 1.03
C VAL A 186 -5.20 7.60 1.73
N GLY A 187 -5.02 7.46 3.04
CA GLY A 187 -4.22 8.42 3.78
C GLY A 187 -4.13 8.16 5.28
N THR A 188 -3.64 9.17 5.99
CA THR A 188 -3.54 9.17 7.45
C THR A 188 -4.84 9.68 8.07
N ARG A 189 -4.87 9.82 9.41
CA ARG A 189 -5.98 10.44 10.14
C ARG A 189 -6.34 11.84 9.60
N ASP A 190 -5.37 12.55 9.06
CA ASP A 190 -5.56 13.88 8.47
C ASP A 190 -6.44 13.84 7.21
N ALA A 191 -6.37 12.76 6.43
CA ALA A 191 -7.28 12.57 5.30
C ALA A 191 -8.75 12.45 5.78
N TYR A 192 -8.96 11.74 6.89
CA TYR A 192 -10.28 11.64 7.52
C TYR A 192 -10.78 13.00 8.03
N LEU A 193 -9.94 13.78 8.69
CA LEU A 193 -10.29 15.13 9.14
C LEU A 193 -10.60 16.07 7.97
N ALA A 194 -9.87 15.95 6.86
CA ALA A 194 -10.14 16.72 5.64
C ALA A 194 -11.51 16.40 5.05
N ILE A 195 -11.84 15.12 4.87
CA ILE A 195 -13.14 14.68 4.33
C ILE A 195 -14.28 15.05 5.27
N ARG A 196 -14.09 14.87 6.59
CA ARG A 196 -15.08 15.24 7.62
C ARG A 196 -15.38 16.74 7.67
N SER A 197 -14.52 17.59 7.11
CA SER A 197 -14.78 19.04 7.05
C SER A 197 -15.83 19.43 5.99
N ASP A 198 -16.27 18.50 5.14
CA ASP A 198 -17.36 18.68 4.17
C ASP A 198 -18.44 17.60 4.38
N ASP A 199 -19.62 18.03 4.85
CA ASP A 199 -20.75 17.14 5.17
C ASP A 199 -21.20 16.27 3.98
N GLN A 200 -21.02 16.73 2.73
CA GLN A 200 -21.43 15.96 1.56
C GLN A 200 -20.46 14.82 1.26
N LEU A 201 -19.16 15.03 1.54
CA LEU A 201 -18.14 14.00 1.42
C LEU A 201 -18.17 13.05 2.61
N GLU A 202 -18.35 13.54 3.84
CA GLU A 202 -18.48 12.71 5.05
C GLU A 202 -19.59 11.67 4.89
N ASN A 203 -20.76 12.07 4.38
CA ASN A 203 -21.89 11.17 4.14
C ASN A 203 -21.73 10.25 2.91
N ARG A 204 -20.58 10.25 2.24
CA ARG A 204 -20.31 9.40 1.06
C ARG A 204 -19.09 8.51 1.24
N PHE A 205 -18.07 8.98 1.94
CA PHE A 205 -16.85 8.23 2.24
C PHE A 205 -17.01 7.43 3.52
N GLU A 206 -17.14 6.12 3.39
CA GLU A 206 -17.10 5.21 4.52
C GLU A 206 -15.64 5.03 4.99
N PRO A 207 -15.30 5.37 6.25
CA PRO A 207 -13.96 5.19 6.75
C PRO A 207 -13.69 3.72 7.12
N MET A 208 -12.53 3.22 6.70
CA MET A 208 -11.98 1.94 7.12
C MET A 208 -10.63 2.17 7.78
N MET A 209 -10.51 1.78 9.05
CA MET A 209 -9.29 1.99 9.84
C MET A 209 -8.35 0.79 9.73
N LEU A 210 -7.07 1.08 9.48
CA LEU A 210 -5.95 0.17 9.64
C LEU A 210 -5.14 0.60 10.86
N PRO A 211 -5.46 0.07 12.06
CA PRO A 211 -4.77 0.44 13.29
C PRO A 211 -3.31 -0.01 13.29
N LEU A 212 -2.53 0.50 14.23
CA LEU A 212 -1.23 -0.05 14.54
C LEU A 212 -1.38 -1.49 15.05
N TRP A 213 -0.34 -2.28 14.82
CA TRP A 213 -0.29 -3.67 15.27
C TRP A 213 0.01 -3.74 16.76
N GLU A 214 -0.75 -4.58 17.45
CA GLU A 214 -0.57 -4.91 18.85
C GLU A 214 -0.17 -6.37 18.99
N ALA A 215 0.49 -6.72 20.09
CA ALA A 215 0.90 -8.09 20.35
C ALA A 215 -0.31 -8.94 20.74
N ASN A 216 -0.94 -9.55 19.74
CA ASN A 216 -2.10 -10.42 19.86
C ASN A 216 -2.03 -11.58 18.84
N ASP A 217 -3.06 -12.43 18.81
CA ASP A 217 -3.12 -13.59 17.92
C ASP A 217 -3.13 -13.20 16.42
N ASP A 218 -3.70 -12.05 16.08
CA ASP A 218 -3.66 -11.52 14.71
C ASP A 218 -2.22 -11.18 14.30
N CYS A 219 -1.41 -10.60 15.20
CA CYS A 219 0.01 -10.34 14.95
C CYS A 219 0.81 -11.63 14.83
N CYS A 220 0.55 -12.63 15.67
CA CYS A 220 1.17 -13.95 15.53
C CYS A 220 0.87 -14.58 14.16
N SER A 221 -0.38 -14.45 13.69
CA SER A 221 -0.81 -14.91 12.36
C SER A 221 -0.13 -14.13 11.22
N LEU A 222 0.07 -12.83 11.40
CA LEU A 222 0.85 -12.00 10.47
C LEU A 222 2.31 -12.48 10.41
N LEU A 223 2.95 -12.71 11.56
CA LEU A 223 4.33 -13.17 11.63
C LEU A 223 4.51 -14.57 11.04
N ALA A 224 3.53 -15.46 11.24
CA ALA A 224 3.51 -16.76 10.56
C ALA A 224 3.45 -16.59 9.04
N SER A 225 2.64 -15.63 8.54
CA SER A 225 2.55 -15.32 7.12
C SER A 225 3.87 -14.77 6.56
N PHE A 226 4.59 -13.94 7.32
CA PHE A 226 5.95 -13.54 6.98
C PHE A 226 6.92 -14.73 6.97
N ALA A 227 6.94 -15.54 8.03
CA ALA A 227 7.82 -16.70 8.13
C ALA A 227 7.65 -17.69 6.97
N ALA A 228 6.41 -17.91 6.52
CA ALA A 228 6.11 -18.80 5.40
C ALA A 228 6.41 -18.18 4.03
N SER A 229 6.45 -16.84 3.92
CA SER A 229 6.69 -16.13 2.65
C SER A 229 8.18 -15.80 2.40
N LEU A 230 8.98 -15.76 3.46
CA LEU A 230 10.42 -15.54 3.39
C LEU A 230 11.11 -16.85 2.97
N PRO A 231 11.87 -16.87 1.86
CA PRO A 231 12.45 -18.08 1.30
C PRO A 231 13.69 -18.54 2.10
N LEU A 232 13.48 -18.96 3.35
CA LEU A 232 14.48 -19.46 4.28
C LEU A 232 14.36 -20.99 4.40
N ARG A 233 15.49 -21.71 4.33
CA ARG A 233 15.49 -23.18 4.25
C ARG A 233 15.12 -23.86 5.56
N ARG A 234 15.20 -23.15 6.69
CA ARG A 234 14.78 -23.65 8.01
C ARG A 234 13.56 -22.86 8.52
N PRO A 235 12.69 -23.50 9.31
CA PRO A 235 11.53 -22.83 9.88
C PRO A 235 11.95 -21.73 10.86
N SER A 236 11.27 -20.59 10.76
CA SER A 236 11.51 -19.42 11.63
C SER A 236 10.44 -19.35 12.72
N SER A 237 10.82 -19.61 13.97
CA SER A 237 9.90 -19.62 15.12
C SER A 237 9.57 -18.21 15.63
N ILE A 238 9.07 -17.35 14.74
CA ILE A 238 8.76 -15.94 15.05
C ILE A 238 7.27 -15.68 15.34
N ALA A 239 6.40 -16.65 15.11
CA ALA A 239 4.96 -16.55 15.32
C ALA A 239 4.56 -16.82 16.79
N THR A 240 5.30 -16.23 17.74
CA THR A 240 5.03 -16.34 19.18
C THR A 240 4.72 -14.97 19.76
N LEU A 241 3.95 -14.93 20.85
CA LEU A 241 3.54 -13.66 21.48
C LEU A 241 4.75 -12.85 21.97
N ASP A 242 5.77 -13.52 22.50
CA ASP A 242 6.98 -12.85 22.97
C ASP A 242 7.80 -12.26 21.82
N MET A 243 7.90 -12.98 20.70
CA MET A 243 8.54 -12.44 19.50
C MET A 243 7.71 -11.32 18.89
N ALA A 244 6.38 -11.41 18.90
CA ALA A 244 5.49 -10.34 18.46
C ALA A 244 5.71 -9.06 19.27
N ARG A 245 5.77 -9.15 20.61
CA ARG A 245 6.10 -8.00 21.47
C ARG A 245 7.47 -7.40 21.13
N TYR A 246 8.48 -8.25 20.98
CA TYR A 246 9.84 -7.83 20.65
C TYR A 246 9.92 -7.11 19.30
N LEU A 247 9.35 -7.71 18.25
CA LEU A 247 9.37 -7.17 16.89
C LEU A 247 8.55 -5.88 16.79
N LEU A 248 7.34 -5.85 17.36
CA LEU A 248 6.48 -4.66 17.32
C LEU A 248 7.07 -3.48 18.09
N THR A 249 7.82 -3.74 19.16
CA THR A 249 8.53 -2.69 19.90
C THR A 249 9.64 -2.09 19.05
N ARG A 250 10.38 -2.93 18.30
CA ARG A 250 11.42 -2.44 17.37
C ARG A 250 10.85 -1.74 16.14
N SER A 251 9.68 -2.18 15.64
CA SER A 251 9.04 -1.65 14.43
C SER A 251 7.99 -0.57 14.68
N GLU A 252 7.82 -0.16 15.94
CA GLU A 252 6.83 0.83 16.39
C GLU A 252 5.40 0.50 15.96
N GLY A 253 5.07 -0.79 15.86
CA GLY A 253 3.72 -1.26 15.51
C GLY A 253 3.31 -1.08 14.05
N THR A 254 4.20 -0.64 13.14
CA THR A 254 3.86 -0.50 11.71
C THR A 254 4.29 -1.74 10.91
N ILE A 255 3.46 -2.17 9.96
CA ILE A 255 3.75 -3.37 9.15
C ILE A 255 4.95 -3.17 8.21
N GLY A 256 5.17 -1.95 7.71
CA GLY A 256 6.27 -1.68 6.79
C GLY A 256 7.63 -1.71 7.48
N GLU A 257 7.74 -1.16 8.69
CA GLU A 257 8.95 -1.31 9.50
C GLU A 257 9.16 -2.76 9.94
N LEU A 258 8.09 -3.48 10.26
CA LEU A 258 8.17 -4.90 10.57
C LEU A 258 8.70 -5.70 9.37
N ALA A 259 8.19 -5.45 8.18
CA ALA A 259 8.65 -6.08 6.94
C ALA A 259 10.13 -5.76 6.68
N HIS A 260 10.56 -4.52 6.91
CA HIS A 260 11.95 -4.10 6.75
C HIS A 260 12.87 -4.84 7.74
N LEU A 261 12.51 -4.90 9.03
CA LEU A 261 13.26 -5.64 10.04
C LEU A 261 13.36 -7.14 9.70
N LEU A 262 12.26 -7.77 9.33
CA LEU A 262 12.23 -9.19 8.97
C LEU A 262 13.02 -9.47 7.69
N MET A 263 12.99 -8.56 6.70
CA MET A 263 13.81 -8.65 5.50
C MET A 263 15.31 -8.57 5.84
N ALA A 264 15.72 -7.59 6.65
CA ALA A 264 17.11 -7.45 7.09
C ALA A 264 17.60 -8.71 7.83
N ALA A 265 16.78 -9.23 8.75
CA ALA A 265 17.07 -10.47 9.46
C ALA A 265 17.12 -11.70 8.53
N ALA A 266 16.26 -11.77 7.51
CA ALA A 266 16.28 -12.84 6.52
C ALA A 266 17.54 -12.78 5.64
N ILE A 267 18.01 -11.60 5.25
CA ILE A 267 19.26 -11.45 4.49
C ILE A 267 20.43 -11.97 5.32
N VAL A 268 20.54 -11.54 6.59
CA VAL A 268 21.57 -12.06 7.50
C VAL A 268 21.46 -13.57 7.67
N ALA A 269 20.26 -14.13 7.77
CA ALA A 269 20.05 -15.57 7.88
C ALA A 269 20.59 -16.34 6.66
N VAL A 270 20.49 -15.76 5.46
CA VAL A 270 21.07 -16.34 4.24
C VAL A 270 22.59 -16.19 4.23
N GLU A 271 23.12 -15.00 4.50
CA GLU A 271 24.56 -14.72 4.47
C GLU A 271 25.34 -15.51 5.53
N SER A 272 24.77 -15.67 6.72
CA SER A 272 25.36 -16.44 7.82
C SER A 272 25.14 -17.95 7.73
N CYS A 273 24.40 -18.43 6.71
CA CYS A 273 23.97 -19.83 6.57
C CYS A 273 23.11 -20.38 7.73
N GLU A 274 22.60 -19.51 8.61
CA GLU A 274 21.70 -19.89 9.71
C GLU A 274 20.35 -20.41 9.17
N GLU A 275 19.91 -19.83 8.04
CA GLU A 275 18.73 -20.23 7.25
C GLU A 275 17.39 -20.14 8.00
N ALA A 276 17.31 -19.42 9.12
CA ALA A 276 16.09 -19.12 9.86
C ALA A 276 16.19 -17.75 10.56
N ILE A 277 15.05 -17.10 10.80
CA ILE A 277 14.98 -15.92 11.67
C ILE A 277 14.90 -16.38 13.13
N ASN A 278 15.86 -15.94 13.93
CA ASN A 278 15.92 -16.16 15.36
C ASN A 278 16.51 -14.92 16.07
N HIS A 279 16.70 -14.98 17.38
CA HIS A 279 17.27 -13.86 18.14
C HIS A 279 18.64 -13.42 17.63
N ARG A 280 19.49 -14.36 17.17
CA ARG A 280 20.83 -14.07 16.66
C ARG A 280 20.75 -13.27 15.36
N THR A 281 19.98 -13.75 14.38
CA THR A 281 19.84 -13.03 13.10
C THR A 281 19.15 -11.68 13.25
N LEU A 282 18.17 -11.58 14.17
CA LEU A 282 17.52 -10.30 14.51
C LEU A 282 18.47 -9.30 15.19
N SER A 283 19.43 -9.79 15.98
CA SER A 283 20.44 -8.96 16.63
C SER A 283 21.52 -8.46 15.66
N MET A 284 21.86 -9.29 14.66
CA MET A 284 22.84 -8.96 13.62
C MET A 284 22.24 -8.14 12.48
N ALA A 285 20.91 -8.10 12.35
CA ALA A 285 20.23 -7.32 11.33
C ALA A 285 20.53 -5.83 11.49
N ASP A 286 21.03 -5.23 10.41
CA ASP A 286 21.23 -3.78 10.29
C ASP A 286 19.87 -3.09 10.17
N TYR A 287 19.21 -2.93 11.31
CA TYR A 287 17.90 -2.30 11.41
C TYR A 287 17.81 -1.44 12.67
N THR A 288 17.61 -0.14 12.42
CA THR A 288 17.34 0.87 13.43
C THR A 288 15.90 1.34 13.28
N GLY A 289 15.12 1.30 14.36
CA GLY A 289 13.72 1.73 14.37
C GLY A 289 13.56 3.23 14.07
N PRO A 290 12.38 3.71 13.66
CA PRO A 290 12.17 5.10 13.24
C PRO A 290 12.59 6.15 14.28
N SER A 291 12.19 5.98 15.55
CA SER A 291 12.51 6.90 16.65
C SER A 291 13.99 6.91 16.99
N GLU A 292 14.64 5.75 16.92
CA GLU A 292 16.08 5.63 17.18
C GLU A 292 16.89 6.25 16.05
N ARG A 293 16.52 6.00 14.79
CA ARG A 293 17.14 6.60 13.60
C ARG A 293 17.06 8.12 13.66
N ARG A 294 15.89 8.65 14.05
CA ARG A 294 15.69 10.09 14.25
C ARG A 294 16.63 10.65 15.34
N ARG A 295 16.74 9.98 16.49
CA ARG A 295 17.63 10.41 17.58
C ARG A 295 19.11 10.34 17.20
N GLN A 296 19.54 9.32 16.46
CA GLN A 296 20.92 9.21 15.99
C GLN A 296 21.26 10.36 15.04
N PHE A 297 20.39 10.62 14.06
CA PHE A 297 20.57 11.72 13.11
C PHE A 297 20.54 13.10 13.80
N GLU A 298 19.63 13.31 14.75
CA GLU A 298 19.58 14.55 15.52
C GLU A 298 20.84 14.76 16.38
N ARG A 299 21.51 13.70 16.84
CA ARG A 299 22.79 13.79 17.57
C ARG A 299 23.97 14.08 16.65
N GLU A 300 23.98 13.56 15.43
CA GLU A 300 25.05 13.80 14.45
C GLU A 300 25.02 15.22 13.86
N LEU A 301 23.86 15.88 13.92
CA LEU A 301 23.67 17.27 13.48
C LEU A 301 23.99 18.31 14.55
N MET A 302 24.12 17.91 15.82
CA MET A 302 24.48 18.79 16.95
C MET A 302 25.99 18.79 17.19
#